data_AF-A0A4V1S8S7-F1
#
_entry.id   AF-A0A4V1S8S7-F1
#
_cell.length_a   1.000
_cell.length_b   1.000
_cell.length_c   1.000
_cell.angle_alpha   90.00
_cell.angle_beta   90.00
_cell.angle_gamma   90.00
#
_symmetry.space_group_name_H-M   'P 1'
#
loop_
_entity.id
_entity.type
_entity.pdbx_description
1 polymer ?
#
loop_
_entity_poly.entity_id
_entity_poly.type
_entity_poly.pdbx_seq_one_letter_code
_entity_poly.pdbx_strand_id
1 'polypeptide(L)'
;FPLGRLMRKTSIDEIPQFINVLKGEMSLVGPRPHLPAHDEKFADISSSYYVRTFVKPGITGLAQVKGFRGETKTRNQVRNRTRWDLIYLEMWSPAMDIWIVIRTALQVLRPPKGAA
;
A
#
# COMPACT_ATOMS: atom_id res chain seq x y z
N PHE A 1 -20.44 -12.99 1.20
CA PHE A 1 -19.91 -14.24 0.59
C PHE A 1 -18.86 -14.88 1.47
N PRO A 2 -19.05 -16.14 1.90
CA PRO A 2 -18.08 -16.90 2.71
C PRO A 2 -16.71 -17.04 2.03
N LEU A 3 -16.70 -17.18 0.71
CA LEU A 3 -15.49 -17.31 -0.11
C LEU A 3 -14.57 -16.09 -0.03
N GLY A 4 -15.14 -14.89 -0.15
CA GLY A 4 -14.37 -13.64 -0.04
C GLY A 4 -13.80 -13.40 1.37
N ARG A 5 -14.44 -13.95 2.41
CA ARG A 5 -13.92 -13.91 3.79
C ARG A 5 -12.77 -14.91 3.97
N LEU A 6 -12.84 -16.07 3.34
CA LEU A 6 -11.77 -17.06 3.34
C LEU A 6 -10.54 -16.55 2.56
N MET A 7 -10.72 -15.97 1.38
CA MET A 7 -9.62 -15.40 0.57
C MET A 7 -8.87 -14.28 1.31
N ARG A 8 -9.59 -13.37 1.99
CA ARG A 8 -8.97 -12.35 2.85
C ARG A 8 -8.25 -12.94 4.06
N LYS A 9 -8.70 -14.09 4.57
CA LYS A 9 -8.11 -14.77 5.72
C LYS A 9 -6.86 -15.57 5.34
N THR A 10 -6.78 -16.05 4.10
CA THR A 10 -5.64 -16.83 3.57
C THR A 10 -4.67 -15.99 2.73
N SER A 11 -4.91 -14.68 2.57
CA SER A 11 -4.11 -13.77 1.71
C SER A 11 -3.98 -14.23 0.26
N ILE A 12 -4.90 -15.09 -0.21
CA ILE A 12 -4.90 -15.64 -1.59
C ILE A 12 -5.11 -14.53 -2.62
N ASP A 13 -5.72 -13.40 -2.22
CA ASP A 13 -5.92 -12.22 -3.04
C ASP A 13 -4.62 -11.47 -3.40
N GLU A 14 -3.50 -11.75 -2.72
CA GLU A 14 -2.20 -11.13 -3.00
C GLU A 14 -1.32 -11.98 -3.95
N ILE A 15 -1.69 -13.23 -4.26
CA ILE A 15 -0.94 -14.11 -5.18
C ILE A 15 -0.80 -13.52 -6.60
N PRO A 16 -1.86 -12.98 -7.23
CA PRO A 16 -1.73 -12.36 -8.55
C PRO A 16 -0.77 -11.15 -8.55
N GLN A 17 -0.74 -10.38 -7.45
CA GLN A 17 0.15 -9.22 -7.31
C GLN A 17 1.62 -9.68 -7.15
N PHE A 18 1.86 -10.80 -6.48
CA PHE A 18 3.19 -11.39 -6.38
C PHE A 18 3.73 -11.84 -7.75
N ILE A 19 2.89 -12.38 -8.62
CA ILE A 19 3.28 -12.71 -10.00
C ILE A 19 3.69 -11.46 -10.77
N ASN A 20 2.99 -10.33 -10.59
CA ASN A 20 3.34 -9.06 -11.24
C ASN A 20 4.70 -8.51 -10.76
N VAL A 21 5.12 -8.82 -9.53
CA VAL A 21 6.47 -8.51 -9.05
C VAL A 21 7.51 -9.33 -9.81
N LEU A 22 7.27 -10.63 -9.99
CA LEU A 22 8.16 -11.51 -10.76
C LEU A 22 8.26 -11.10 -12.24
N LYS A 23 7.17 -10.59 -12.81
CA LYS A 23 7.14 -10.01 -14.17
C LYS A 23 7.79 -8.62 -14.27
N GLY A 24 8.15 -8.02 -13.14
CA GLY A 24 8.72 -6.67 -13.07
C GLY A 24 7.72 -5.54 -13.29
N GLU A 25 6.41 -5.81 -13.31
CA GLU A 25 5.34 -4.82 -13.43
C GLU A 25 5.06 -4.11 -12.10
N MET A 26 5.33 -4.79 -10.97
CA MET A 26 5.20 -4.27 -9.61
C MET A 26 6.51 -4.41 -8.82
N SER A 27 6.60 -3.69 -7.70
CA SER A 27 7.61 -3.89 -6.67
C SER A 27 7.01 -4.61 -5.46
N LEU A 28 7.84 -5.31 -4.67
CA LEU A 28 7.40 -5.85 -3.38
C LEU A 28 7.02 -4.73 -2.42
N VAL A 29 7.83 -3.67 -2.39
CA VAL A 29 7.63 -2.48 -1.55
C VAL A 29 7.49 -1.25 -2.43
N GLY A 30 6.47 -0.43 -2.16
CA GLY A 30 6.21 0.82 -2.88
C GLY A 30 4.83 1.41 -2.58
N PRO A 31 4.52 2.59 -3.13
CA PRO A 31 3.18 3.17 -3.05
C PRO A 31 2.14 2.24 -3.68
N ARG A 32 0.99 2.06 -3.02
CA ARG A 32 -0.07 1.17 -3.52
C ARG A 32 -0.82 1.83 -4.69
N PRO A 33 -1.11 1.11 -5.79
CA PRO A 33 -1.86 1.67 -6.91
C PRO A 33 -3.27 2.06 -6.47
N HIS A 34 -3.79 3.15 -7.03
CA HIS A 34 -5.15 3.61 -6.80
C HIS A 34 -5.93 3.56 -8.12
N LEU A 35 -7.26 3.52 -8.00
CA LEU A 35 -8.14 3.59 -9.16
C LEU A 35 -8.00 4.98 -9.79
N PRO A 36 -7.92 5.12 -11.13
CA PRO A 36 -7.77 6.41 -11.80
C PRO A 36 -8.81 7.45 -11.38
N ALA A 37 -10.05 7.03 -11.11
CA ALA A 37 -11.13 7.91 -10.63
C ALA A 37 -10.90 8.51 -9.22
N HIS A 38 -9.97 7.93 -8.44
CA HIS A 38 -9.51 8.48 -7.17
C HIS A 38 -8.25 9.34 -7.33
N ASP A 39 -7.48 9.15 -8.41
CA ASP A 39 -6.23 9.88 -8.63
C ASP A 39 -6.49 11.38 -8.86
N GLU A 40 -7.50 11.75 -9.65
CA GLU A 40 -7.89 13.17 -9.84
C GLU A 40 -8.33 13.82 -8.52
N LYS A 41 -9.17 13.14 -7.74
CA LYS A 41 -9.65 13.63 -6.43
C LYS A 41 -8.53 13.76 -5.40
N PHE A 42 -7.48 12.96 -5.51
CA PHE A 42 -6.34 12.99 -4.59
C PHE A 42 -5.27 13.98 -5.05
N ALA A 43 -5.12 14.18 -6.35
CA ALA A 43 -4.31 15.24 -6.94
C ALA A 43 -4.83 16.64 -6.56
N ASP A 44 -6.15 16.83 -6.52
CA ASP A 44 -6.77 18.07 -6.01
C ASP A 44 -6.45 18.33 -4.53
N ILE A 45 -6.15 17.29 -3.75
CA ILE A 45 -5.88 17.38 -2.31
C ILE A 45 -4.37 17.55 -2.03
N SER A 46 -3.50 17.08 -2.93
CA SER A 46 -2.05 17.15 -2.77
C SER A 46 -1.36 17.35 -4.12
N SER A 47 -0.75 18.52 -4.31
CA SER A 47 -0.01 18.87 -5.52
C SER A 47 1.13 17.90 -5.86
N SER A 48 1.70 17.23 -4.84
CA SER A 48 2.77 16.24 -5.01
C SER A 48 2.26 14.81 -5.23
N TYR A 49 0.95 14.60 -5.37
CA TYR A 49 0.36 13.26 -5.47
C TYR A 49 0.90 12.46 -6.66
N TYR A 50 1.12 13.10 -7.81
CA TYR A 50 1.68 12.44 -9.00
C TYR A 50 3.15 12.02 -8.84
N VAL A 51 3.90 12.53 -7.87
CA VAL A 51 5.30 12.12 -7.65
C VAL A 51 5.40 10.61 -7.38
N ARG A 52 4.37 10.03 -6.76
CA ARG A 52 4.35 8.59 -6.46
C ARG A 52 4.07 7.69 -7.66
N THR A 53 3.57 8.23 -8.77
CA THR A 53 3.29 7.44 -9.99
C THR A 53 4.55 7.20 -10.84
N PHE A 54 5.65 7.88 -10.53
CA PHE A 54 6.95 7.67 -11.20
C PHE A 54 7.69 6.42 -10.75
N VAL A 55 7.23 5.76 -9.67
CA VAL A 55 7.81 4.49 -9.20
C VAL A 55 6.85 3.33 -9.43
N LYS A 56 7.40 2.12 -9.50
CA LYS A 56 6.58 0.91 -9.63
C LYS A 56 5.67 0.76 -8.41
N PRO A 57 4.38 0.44 -8.62
CA PRO A 57 3.46 0.19 -7.52
C PRO A 57 3.92 -0.98 -6.65
N GLY A 58 3.71 -0.87 -5.34
CA GLY A 58 4.06 -1.88 -4.34
C GLY A 58 2.91 -2.80 -3.95
N ILE A 59 3.23 -4.06 -3.60
CA ILE A 59 2.30 -4.96 -2.88
C ILE A 59 2.06 -4.42 -1.46
N THR A 60 3.15 -4.10 -0.77
CA THR A 60 3.16 -3.42 0.53
C THR A 60 3.91 -2.09 0.47
N GLY A 61 3.82 -1.28 1.53
CA GLY A 61 4.43 0.04 1.57
C GLY A 61 4.37 0.68 2.95
N LEU A 62 5.12 1.78 3.11
CA LEU A 62 5.22 2.48 4.39
C LEU A 62 3.83 2.93 4.91
N ALA A 63 2.98 3.44 4.03
CA ALA A 63 1.62 3.84 4.39
C ALA A 63 0.78 2.67 4.94
N GLN A 64 0.91 1.47 4.37
CA GLN A 64 0.21 0.26 4.84
C GLN A 64 0.68 -0.13 6.24
N VAL A 65 1.99 -0.16 6.47
CA VAL A 65 2.56 -0.48 7.80
C VAL A 65 2.16 0.55 8.85
N LYS A 66 1.95 1.81 8.45
CA LYS A 66 1.45 2.91 9.31
C LYS A 66 -0.06 2.90 9.53
N GLY A 67 -0.77 1.87 9.07
CA GLY A 67 -2.20 1.69 9.34
C GLY A 67 -3.13 2.19 8.22
N PHE A 68 -2.58 2.68 7.10
CA PHE A 68 -3.36 3.15 5.96
C PHE A 68 -3.51 2.05 4.89
N ARG A 69 -3.82 0.80 5.28
CA ARG A 69 -4.01 -0.34 4.35
C ARG A 69 -5.40 -0.39 3.69
N GLY A 70 -6.45 0.08 4.39
CA GLY A 70 -7.86 -0.06 3.97
C GLY A 70 -8.40 1.04 3.06
N GLU A 71 -9.71 1.08 2.85
CA GLU A 71 -10.36 2.15 2.08
C GLU A 71 -10.12 3.53 2.71
N THR A 72 -9.69 4.49 1.89
CA THR A 72 -9.56 5.90 2.27
C THR A 72 -10.92 6.57 2.14
N LYS A 73 -11.67 6.65 3.24
CA LYS A 73 -13.02 7.22 3.29
C LYS A 73 -13.04 8.73 3.56
N THR A 74 -11.98 9.25 4.17
CA THR A 74 -11.90 10.67 4.57
C THR A 74 -10.71 11.39 3.91
N ARG A 75 -10.86 12.69 3.66
CA ARG A 75 -9.78 13.54 3.12
C ARG A 75 -8.48 13.47 3.95
N ASN A 76 -8.60 13.37 5.27
CA ASN A 76 -7.43 13.28 6.14
C ASN A 76 -6.67 11.94 5.99
N GLN A 77 -7.39 10.84 5.76
CA GLN A 77 -6.75 9.54 5.48
C GLN A 77 -5.99 9.56 4.15
N VAL A 78 -6.55 10.22 3.13
CA VAL A 78 -5.88 10.40 1.82
C VAL A 78 -4.58 11.19 1.99
N ARG A 79 -4.65 12.32 2.70
CA ARG A 79 -3.47 13.17 2.96
C ARG A 79 -2.39 12.40 3.72
N ASN A 80 -2.77 11.68 4.78
CA ASN A 80 -1.79 10.92 5.57
C ASN A 80 -1.20 9.74 4.79
N ARG A 81 -1.99 9.03 3.99
CA ARG A 81 -1.48 7.98 3.09
C ARG A 81 -0.46 8.57 2.11
N THR A 82 -0.84 9.63 1.40
CA THR A 82 0.03 10.31 0.42
C THR A 82 1.31 10.80 1.09
N ARG A 83 1.22 11.38 2.29
CA ARG A 83 2.39 11.79 3.07
C ARG A 83 3.34 10.63 3.35
N TRP A 84 2.84 9.48 3.78
CA TRP A 84 3.69 8.30 4.03
C TRP A 84 4.28 7.71 2.75
N ASP A 85 3.55 7.77 1.63
CA ASP A 85 4.09 7.38 0.32
C ASP A 85 5.23 8.32 -0.10
N LEU A 86 5.09 9.64 0.10
CA LEU A 86 6.15 10.62 -0.20
C LEU A 86 7.38 10.44 0.71
N ILE A 87 7.18 10.24 2.02
CA ILE A 87 8.27 9.96 2.96
C ILE A 87 9.04 8.71 2.55
N TYR A 88 8.34 7.67 2.07
CA TYR A 88 8.99 6.47 1.57
C TYR A 88 9.90 6.77 0.37
N LEU A 89 9.46 7.62 -0.56
CA LEU A 89 10.24 8.02 -1.73
C LEU A 89 11.45 8.89 -1.36
N GLU A 90 11.25 9.85 -0.45
CA GLU A 90 12.31 10.76 0.00
C GLU A 90 13.40 10.04 0.81
N MET A 91 13.02 9.07 1.64
CA MET A 91 13.92 8.36 2.56
C MET A 91 14.20 6.92 2.12
N TRP A 92 14.01 6.62 0.83
CA TRP A 92 14.12 5.26 0.32
C TRP A 92 15.51 4.68 0.62
N SER A 93 15.52 3.47 1.16
CA SER A 93 16.74 2.68 1.36
C SER A 93 16.41 1.19 1.40
N PRO A 94 17.36 0.30 1.04
CA PRO A 94 17.15 -1.14 1.14
C PRO A 94 16.79 -1.60 2.58
N ALA A 95 17.35 -0.94 3.59
CA ALA A 95 17.03 -1.21 4.99
C ALA A 95 15.56 -0.89 5.33
N MET A 96 15.02 0.19 4.77
CA MET A 96 13.60 0.53 4.93
C MET A 96 12.70 -0.52 4.28
N ASP A 97 13.05 -1.02 3.10
CA ASP A 97 12.29 -2.07 2.42
C ASP A 97 12.24 -3.36 3.26
N ILE A 98 13.38 -3.82 3.79
CA ILE A 98 13.44 -4.98 4.69
C ILE A 98 12.56 -4.76 5.93
N TRP A 99 12.64 -3.57 6.53
CA TRP A 99 11.81 -3.22 7.69
C TRP A 99 10.31 -3.25 7.34
N ILE A 100 9.91 -2.72 6.18
CA ILE A 100 8.50 -2.75 5.72
C ILE A 100 8.03 -4.20 5.52
N VAL A 101 8.85 -5.06 4.90
CA VAL A 101 8.51 -6.47 4.67
C VAL A 101 8.31 -7.20 6.00
N ILE A 102 9.24 -7.08 6.94
CA ILE A 102 9.13 -7.70 8.27
C ILE A 102 7.88 -7.22 8.99
N ARG A 103 7.62 -5.91 8.98
CA ARG A 103 6.43 -5.32 9.62
C ARG A 103 5.14 -5.79 8.97
N THR A 104 5.13 -5.95 7.66
CA THR A 104 3.99 -6.48 6.91
C THR A 104 3.72 -7.93 7.30
N ALA A 105 4.75 -8.79 7.33
CA ALA A 105 4.64 -10.18 7.74
C ALA A 105 4.09 -10.30 9.18
N LEU A 106 4.59 -9.48 10.11
CA LEU A 106 4.08 -9.43 11.48
C LEU A 106 2.61 -9.00 11.56
N GLN A 107 2.17 -8.04 10.74
CA GLN A 107 0.78 -7.60 10.69
C GLN A 107 -0.16 -8.64 10.06
N VAL A 108 0.34 -9.46 9.12
CA VAL A 108 -0.45 -10.58 8.56
C VAL A 108 -0.60 -11.69 9.59
N LEU A 109 0.47 -12.03 10.33
CA LEU A 109 0.45 -13.04 11.38
C LEU A 109 -0.32 -12.59 12.64
N ARG A 110 -0.24 -11.29 12.97
CA ARG A 110 -0.89 -10.66 14.12
C ARG A 110 -1.60 -9.38 13.66
N PRO A 111 -2.81 -9.50 13.09
CA PRO A 111 -3.55 -8.34 12.62
C PRO A 111 -3.83 -7.37 13.78
N PRO A 112 -3.57 -6.06 13.58
CA PRO A 112 -3.84 -5.07 14.61
C PRO A 112 -5.34 -5.04 14.96
N LYS A 113 -5.65 -4.93 16.26
CA LYS A 113 -7.02 -4.84 16.76
C LYS A 113 -7.70 -3.61 16.13
N GLY A 114 -8.76 -3.82 15.35
CA GLY A 114 -9.51 -2.75 14.66
C GLY A 114 -9.45 -2.74 13.13
N ALA A 115 -8.76 -3.70 12.49
CA ALA A 115 -8.65 -3.81 11.03
C ALA A 115 -9.77 -4.62 10.35
N ALA A 116 -11.00 -4.61 10.90
CA ALA A 116 -12.17 -5.29 10.34
C ALA A 116 -13.07 -4.32 9.55
#